data_AF-A0A1F8ZWM3-F1
#
_entry.id   AF-A0A1F8ZWM3-F1
#
_cell.length_a   1.000
_cell.length_b   1.000
_cell.length_c   1.000
_cell.angle_alpha   90.00
_cell.angle_beta   90.00
_cell.angle_gamma   90.00
#
_symmetry.space_group_name_H-M   'P 1'
#
loop_
_entity.id
_entity.type
_entity.pdbx_description
1 polymer ?
#
loop_
_entity_poly.entity_id
_entity_poly.type
_entity_poly.pdbx_seq_one_letter_code
_entity_poly.pdbx_strand_id
1 'polypeptide(L)'
;MGTAAADELTEILGVTAIKIPTAFLIDVCGLKGINVGVVRRYEKYSLIVVNATCNATAHDVMRLMKLVRQTVFQKTGVVIVPKLHFVGFTSEELPGYFELD
;
A
#
# COMPACT_ATOMS: atom_id res chain seq x y z
N MET A 1 15.86 8.71 9.21
CA MET A 1 15.89 7.57 10.15
C MET A 1 14.94 6.50 9.65
N GLY A 2 15.44 5.31 9.29
CA GLY A 2 14.59 4.21 8.81
C GLY A 2 15.35 3.08 8.10
N THR A 3 16.60 2.83 8.50
CA THR A 3 17.51 1.86 7.85
C THR A 3 17.37 0.45 8.44
N ALA A 4 16.94 0.30 9.70
CA ALA A 4 16.93 -0.98 10.43
C ALA A 4 16.36 -2.19 9.65
N ALA A 5 15.23 -2.04 8.95
CA ALA A 5 14.63 -3.16 8.20
C ALA A 5 15.39 -3.51 6.90
N ALA A 6 16.07 -2.55 6.28
CA ALA A 6 16.92 -2.81 5.12
C ALA A 6 18.28 -3.39 5.54
N ASP A 7 18.76 -2.99 6.72
CA ASP A 7 19.99 -3.46 7.32
C ASP A 7 19.87 -4.96 7.70
N GLU A 8 18.76 -5.38 8.34
CA GLU A 8 18.48 -6.80 8.65
C GLU A 8 18.38 -7.69 7.40
N LEU A 9 17.71 -7.22 6.34
CA LEU A 9 17.57 -7.99 5.09
C LEU A 9 18.88 -8.13 4.33
N THR A 10 19.75 -7.13 4.42
CA THR A 10 21.08 -7.14 3.80
C THR A 10 21.99 -8.18 4.43
N GLU A 11 21.91 -8.33 5.76
CA GLU A 11 22.70 -9.31 6.52
C GLU A 11 22.24 -10.75 6.26
N ILE A 12 20.94 -10.98 6.07
CA ILE A 12 20.36 -12.30 5.78
C ILE A 12 20.61 -12.75 4.34
N LEU A 13 20.54 -11.83 3.36
CA LEU A 13 20.58 -12.19 1.94
C LEU A 13 21.96 -12.01 1.31
N GLY A 14 22.93 -11.37 1.98
CA GLY A 14 24.26 -11.12 1.44
C GLY A 14 24.28 -10.17 0.24
N VAL A 15 23.19 -9.44 0.01
CA VAL A 15 23.03 -8.42 -1.05
C VAL A 15 22.55 -7.13 -0.44
N THR A 16 23.08 -6.00 -0.92
CA THR A 16 22.65 -4.67 -0.48
C THR A 16 21.21 -4.41 -0.92
N ALA A 17 20.29 -4.33 0.05
CA ALA A 17 18.91 -4.00 -0.23
C ALA A 17 18.76 -2.49 -0.50
N ILE A 18 18.11 -2.12 -1.62
CA ILE A 18 17.81 -0.72 -1.92
C ILE A 18 16.42 -0.39 -1.39
N LYS A 19 16.36 0.57 -0.45
CA LYS A 19 15.08 1.08 0.05
C LYS A 19 14.44 2.02 -0.97
N ILE A 20 13.33 1.60 -1.55
CA ILE A 20 12.54 2.42 -2.46
C ILE A 20 11.43 3.13 -1.67
N PRO A 21 11.28 4.46 -1.76
CA PRO A 21 10.16 5.16 -1.15
C PRO A 21 8.84 4.73 -1.79
N THR A 22 7.94 4.14 -1.00
CA THR A 22 6.64 3.68 -1.50
C THR A 22 5.79 4.84 -2.06
N ALA A 23 5.90 6.04 -1.49
CA ALA A 23 5.25 7.24 -2.01
C ALA A 23 5.68 7.55 -3.45
N PHE A 24 6.96 7.38 -3.77
CA PHE A 24 7.49 7.60 -5.11
C PHE A 24 6.88 6.60 -6.11
N LEU A 25 6.83 5.31 -5.76
CA LEU A 25 6.20 4.28 -6.61
C LEU A 25 4.73 4.61 -6.92
N ILE A 26 4.00 5.08 -5.91
CA ILE A 26 2.59 5.44 -6.05
C ILE A 26 2.42 6.65 -6.97
N ASP A 27 3.30 7.65 -6.87
CA ASP A 27 3.28 8.85 -7.69
C ASP A 27 3.60 8.53 -9.16
N VAL A 28 4.67 7.78 -9.44
CA VAL A 28 5.04 7.40 -10.82
C VAL A 28 4.03 6.45 -11.45
N CYS A 29 3.26 5.72 -10.64
CA CYS A 29 2.13 4.92 -11.12
C CYS A 29 0.88 5.75 -11.44
N GLY A 30 0.88 7.06 -11.20
CA GLY A 30 -0.25 7.96 -11.47
C GLY A 30 -1.39 7.82 -10.47
N LEU A 31 -1.11 7.32 -9.26
CA LEU A 31 -2.12 7.03 -8.24
C LEU A 31 -2.30 8.17 -7.24
N LYS A 32 -1.66 9.33 -7.44
CA LYS A 32 -1.78 10.48 -6.56
C LYS A 32 -3.16 11.14 -6.70
N GLY A 33 -3.81 11.41 -5.58
CA GLY A 33 -5.12 12.09 -5.56
C GLY A 33 -6.30 11.28 -6.11
N ILE A 34 -6.11 9.98 -6.40
CA ILE A 34 -7.20 9.09 -6.84
C ILE A 34 -8.26 8.93 -5.76
N ASN A 35 -9.49 8.77 -6.21
CA ASN A 35 -10.66 8.49 -5.39
C ASN A 35 -11.20 7.10 -5.77
N VAL A 36 -11.49 6.29 -4.77
CA VAL A 36 -12.24 5.04 -4.94
C VAL A 36 -13.46 5.14 -4.04
N GLY A 37 -14.61 5.44 -4.65
CA GLY A 37 -15.86 5.70 -3.94
C GLY A 37 -15.72 6.81 -2.91
N VAL A 38 -15.87 6.44 -1.64
CA VAL A 38 -15.87 7.35 -0.47
C VAL A 38 -14.49 7.58 0.15
N VAL A 39 -13.45 6.94 -0.39
CA VAL A 39 -12.07 7.03 0.10
C VAL A 39 -11.18 7.74 -0.91
N ARG A 40 -10.33 8.63 -0.41
CA ARG A 40 -9.42 9.46 -1.20
C ARG A 40 -8.00 9.33 -0.70
N ARG A 41 -7.02 9.40 -1.61
CA ARG A 41 -5.63 9.64 -1.21
C ARG A 41 -5.38 11.11 -0.95
N TYR A 42 -4.69 11.43 0.15
CA TYR A 42 -4.38 12.81 0.46
C TYR A 42 -3.44 13.41 -0.60
N GLU A 43 -3.85 14.50 -1.22
CA GLU A 43 -3.14 15.10 -2.37
C GLU A 43 -1.70 15.52 -2.03
N LYS A 44 -1.42 15.86 -0.76
CA LYS A 44 -0.06 16.26 -0.33
C LYS A 44 0.84 15.08 0.04
N TYR A 45 0.26 13.98 0.52
CA TYR A 45 1.02 12.80 0.95
C TYR A 45 0.36 11.53 0.44
N SER A 46 0.97 10.95 -0.58
CA SER A 46 0.39 9.80 -1.27
C SER A 46 0.12 8.65 -0.30
N LEU A 47 0.98 8.39 0.68
CA LEU A 47 0.79 7.31 1.67
C LEU A 47 -0.45 7.42 2.56
N ILE A 48 -1.11 8.59 2.63
CA ILE A 48 -2.24 8.82 3.53
C ILE A 48 -3.55 8.53 2.81
N VAL A 49 -4.37 7.69 3.44
CA VAL A 49 -5.74 7.39 3.03
C VAL A 49 -6.70 8.21 3.91
N VAL A 50 -7.67 8.87 3.29
CA VAL A 50 -8.63 9.77 3.96
C VAL A 50 -10.06 9.27 3.71
N ASN A 51 -10.83 9.17 4.78
CA ASN A 51 -12.29 9.04 4.71
C ASN A 51 -12.87 10.39 4.30
N ALA A 52 -13.15 10.57 3.00
CA ALA A 52 -13.48 11.89 2.45
C ALA A 52 -14.93 12.32 2.73
N THR A 53 -15.83 11.37 2.99
CA THR A 53 -17.28 11.62 3.13
C THR A 53 -17.79 11.40 4.56
N CYS A 54 -16.90 11.04 5.49
CA CYS A 54 -17.21 10.53 6.83
C CYS A 54 -17.98 9.20 6.85
N ASN A 55 -18.27 8.57 5.70
CA ASN A 55 -19.04 7.33 5.59
C ASN A 55 -18.23 6.15 5.02
N ALA A 56 -16.89 6.25 4.93
CA ALA A 56 -16.08 5.14 4.46
C ALA A 56 -16.12 3.93 5.41
N THR A 57 -16.31 2.76 4.83
CA THR A 57 -16.21 1.48 5.53
C THR A 57 -14.79 0.93 5.47
N ALA A 58 -14.48 -0.05 6.31
CA ALA A 58 -13.20 -0.75 6.26
C ALA A 58 -12.98 -1.42 4.89
N HIS A 59 -14.02 -2.00 4.28
CA HIS A 59 -13.93 -2.60 2.94
C HIS A 59 -13.59 -1.57 1.86
N ASP A 60 -14.07 -0.33 1.97
CA ASP A 60 -13.72 0.72 0.99
C ASP A 60 -12.22 1.05 1.05
N VAL A 61 -11.66 1.13 2.25
CA VAL A 61 -10.22 1.31 2.46
C VAL A 61 -9.43 0.11 1.92
N MET A 62 -9.89 -1.11 2.18
CA MET A 62 -9.25 -2.33 1.69
C MET A 62 -9.29 -2.45 0.16
N ARG A 63 -10.38 -2.04 -0.50
CA ARG A 63 -10.48 -2.00 -1.97
C ARG A 63 -9.50 -0.98 -2.56
N LEU A 64 -9.40 0.21 -1.98
CA LEU A 64 -8.41 1.20 -2.41
C LEU A 64 -6.98 0.65 -2.24
N MET A 65 -6.70 0.00 -1.11
CA MET A 65 -5.41 -0.65 -0.87
C MET A 65 -5.11 -1.71 -1.94
N LYS A 66 -6.05 -2.61 -2.24
CA LYS A 66 -5.90 -3.64 -3.28
C LYS A 66 -5.57 -3.01 -4.63
N LEU A 67 -6.36 -2.01 -5.07
CA LEU A 67 -6.14 -1.30 -6.35
C LEU A 67 -4.74 -0.70 -6.44
N VAL A 68 -4.28 -0.03 -5.37
CA VAL A 68 -2.96 0.59 -5.32
C VAL A 68 -1.86 -0.46 -5.46
N ARG A 69 -1.98 -1.57 -4.72
CA ARG A 69 -0.98 -2.64 -4.73
C ARG A 69 -0.92 -3.31 -6.10
N GLN A 70 -2.08 -3.63 -6.69
CA GLN A 70 -2.18 -4.20 -8.03
C GLN A 70 -1.58 -3.28 -9.08
N THR A 71 -1.94 -1.99 -9.07
CA THR A 71 -1.43 -1.04 -10.07
C THR A 71 0.08 -0.86 -9.97
N VAL A 72 0.64 -0.77 -8.75
CA VAL A 72 2.09 -0.66 -8.57
C VAL A 72 2.78 -1.94 -9.03
N PHE A 73 2.25 -3.11 -8.66
CA PHE A 73 2.80 -4.40 -9.08
C PHE A 73 2.78 -4.55 -10.61
N GLN A 74 1.65 -4.29 -11.26
CA GLN A 74 1.52 -4.39 -12.72
C GLN A 74 2.46 -3.43 -13.47
N LYS A 75 2.68 -2.21 -12.94
CA LYS A 75 3.52 -1.21 -13.61
C LYS A 75 5.02 -1.34 -13.32
N THR A 76 5.40 -1.93 -12.19
CA THR A 76 6.79 -1.88 -11.69
C THR A 76 7.36 -3.23 -11.30
N GLY A 77 6.54 -4.27 -11.19
CA GLY A 77 6.90 -5.57 -10.61
C GLY A 77 7.08 -5.56 -9.09
N VAL A 78 6.99 -4.38 -8.43
CA VAL A 78 7.23 -4.25 -7.00
C VAL A 78 5.96 -4.58 -6.21
N VAL A 79 6.09 -5.50 -5.24
CA VAL A 79 5.04 -5.82 -4.28
C VAL A 79 5.09 -4.85 -3.10
N ILE A 80 4.03 -4.07 -2.91
CA ILE A 80 3.87 -3.26 -1.69
C ILE A 80 3.30 -4.14 -0.58
N VAL A 81 3.98 -4.19 0.57
CA VAL A 81 3.50 -4.84 1.79
C VAL A 81 2.85 -3.79 2.71
N PRO A 82 1.55 -3.90 3.02
CA PRO A 82 0.88 -3.03 3.98
C PRO A 82 1.48 -3.15 5.39
N LYS A 83 1.69 -2.00 6.04
CA LYS A 83 2.06 -1.93 7.46
C LYS A 83 0.90 -1.40 8.29
N LEU A 84 -0.19 -2.17 8.34
CA LEU A 84 -1.40 -1.84 9.08
C LEU A 84 -1.74 -3.00 10.01
N HIS A 85 -2.43 -2.69 11.11
CA HIS A 85 -3.08 -3.71 11.94
C HIS A 85 -4.53 -3.84 11.48
N PHE A 86 -4.91 -5.04 11.03
CA PHE A 86 -6.26 -5.35 10.59
C PHE A 86 -7.01 -5.98 11.77
N VAL A 87 -8.13 -5.36 12.18
CA VAL A 87 -8.94 -5.80 13.33
C VAL A 87 -10.35 -6.09 12.84
N GLY A 88 -10.91 -7.25 13.23
CA GLY A 88 -12.27 -7.63 12.88
C GLY A 88 -12.44 -8.29 11.50
N PHE A 89 -11.35 -8.57 10.78
CA PHE A 89 -11.36 -9.34 9.54
C PHE A 89 -11.16 -10.82 9.81
N THR A 90 -11.83 -11.67 9.02
CA THR A 90 -11.65 -13.13 9.09
C THR A 90 -10.39 -13.58 8.34
N SER A 91 -9.89 -14.77 8.66
CA SER A 91 -8.71 -15.35 8.00
C SER A 91 -8.98 -15.72 6.54
N GLU A 92 -10.24 -15.93 6.17
CA GLU A 92 -10.69 -16.26 4.81
C GLU A 92 -10.89 -15.00 3.96
N GLU A 93 -11.33 -13.90 4.57
CA GLU A 93 -11.59 -12.65 3.88
C GLU A 93 -10.30 -11.90 3.55
N LEU A 94 -9.37 -11.85 4.50
CA LEU A 94 -8.17 -11.03 4.39
C LEU A 94 -7.37 -11.35 3.10
N PRO A 95 -7.06 -12.62 2.77
CA PRO A 95 -6.27 -12.98 1.58
C PRO A 95 -6.80 -12.40 0.27
N GLY A 96 -8.13 -12.30 0.10
CA GLY A 96 -8.74 -11.74 -1.12
C GLY A 96 -8.38 -10.27 -1.36
N TYR A 97 -8.03 -9.51 -0.32
CA TYR A 97 -7.50 -8.15 -0.46
C TYR A 97 -6.00 -8.10 -0.77
N PHE A 98 -5.29 -9.20 -0.55
CA PHE A 98 -3.84 -9.27 -0.72
C PHE A 98 -3.39 -9.81 -2.09
N GLU A 99 -4.29 -10.44 -2.82
CA GLU A 99 -4.07 -10.92 -4.19
C GLU A 99 -3.63 -9.81 -5.15
N LEU A 100 -2.66 -10.14 -5.98
CA LEU A 100 -2.12 -9.30 -7.05
C LEU A 100 -2.42 -10.01 -8.37
N ASP A 101 -3.40 -9.51 -9.10
CA ASP A 101 -3.80 -10.03 -10.42
C ASP A 101 -2.84 -9.54 -11.51
#